data_AF-A0AAW1V4H2-F1
#
_entry.id   AF-A0AAW1V4H2-F1
#
_cell.length_a   1.000
_cell.length_b   1.000
_cell.length_c   1.000
_cell.angle_alpha   90.00
_cell.angle_beta   90.00
_cell.angle_gamma   90.00
#
_symmetry.space_group_name_H-M   'P 1'
#
loop_
_entity.id
_entity.type
_entity.pdbx_description
1 polymer ?
#
loop_
_entity_poly.entity_id
_entity_poly.type
_entity_poly.pdbx_seq_one_letter_code
_entity_poly.pdbx_strand_id
1 'polypeptide(L)'
;MRIILSCDRYTRIKNMLEELKWVQISDYIEMLAMKFIYKCIVKKMPNYCNERLTTFQEVHNYGTRNKMNFIVGHRNKTTTQNSLFHGALLKYNSLPKKIKDCTSFKSFNKQLFDYYLNRM
;
A
#
# COMPACT_ATOMS: atom_id res chain seq x y z
N MET A 1 -7.42 -8.67 22.77
CA MET A 1 -5.96 -8.58 22.97
C MET A 1 -5.58 -8.82 24.42
N ARG A 2 -6.13 -8.07 25.38
CA ARG A 2 -5.81 -8.23 26.81
C ARG A 2 -5.97 -9.63 27.36
N ILE A 3 -7.09 -10.28 27.03
CA ILE A 3 -7.36 -11.66 27.45
C ILE A 3 -6.35 -12.64 26.82
N ILE A 4 -5.94 -12.39 25.58
CA ILE A 4 -5.00 -13.26 24.83
C ILE A 4 -3.60 -13.17 25.44
N LEU A 5 -3.16 -11.95 25.78
CA LEU A 5 -1.83 -11.68 26.34
C LEU A 5 -1.78 -11.76 27.87
N SER A 6 -2.91 -12.03 28.53
CA SER A 6 -3.07 -11.98 29.99
C SER A 6 -2.45 -10.73 30.62
N CYS A 7 -2.61 -9.56 29.98
CA CYS A 7 -1.98 -8.32 30.42
C CYS A 7 -2.95 -7.40 31.16
N ASP A 8 -2.39 -6.49 31.97
CA ASP A 8 -3.16 -5.56 32.79
C ASP A 8 -4.06 -4.62 31.95
N ARG A 9 -5.17 -4.16 32.55
CA ARG A 9 -6.16 -3.29 31.91
C ARG A 9 -5.58 -1.96 31.40
N TYR A 10 -4.53 -1.46 32.05
CA TYR A 10 -3.85 -0.21 31.70
C TYR A 10 -2.71 -0.38 30.69
N THR A 11 -2.37 -1.62 30.32
CA THR A 11 -1.33 -1.88 29.30
C THR A 11 -1.68 -1.16 28.00
N ARG A 12 -0.76 -0.43 27.39
CA ARG A 12 -1.08 0.34 26.18
C ARG A 12 -1.46 -0.57 25.01
N ILE A 13 -2.44 -0.14 24.21
CA ILE A 13 -2.90 -0.91 23.03
C ILE A 13 -1.77 -1.12 22.02
N LYS A 14 -0.90 -0.12 21.85
CA LYS A 14 0.28 -0.20 20.97
C LYS A 14 1.17 -1.39 21.31
N ASN A 15 1.56 -1.52 22.59
CA ASN A 15 2.40 -2.63 23.07
C ASN A 15 1.74 -3.99 22.82
N MET A 16 0.42 -4.10 23.00
CA MET A 16 -0.30 -5.35 22.71
C MET A 16 -0.30 -5.70 21.22
N LEU A 17 -0.43 -4.69 20.35
CA LEU A 17 -0.41 -4.88 18.91
C LEU A 17 0.99 -5.30 18.43
N GLU A 18 2.04 -4.68 18.97
CA GLU A 18 3.43 -5.06 18.71
C GLU A 18 3.70 -6.51 19.13
N GLU A 19 3.29 -6.90 20.35
CA GLU A 19 3.48 -8.25 20.88
C GLU A 19 2.77 -9.32 20.03
N LEU A 20 1.56 -9.02 19.58
CA LEU A 20 0.78 -9.91 18.71
C LEU A 20 1.23 -9.87 17.24
N LYS A 21 2.16 -8.99 16.89
CA LYS A 21 2.54 -8.66 15.51
C LYS A 21 1.33 -8.27 14.65
N TRP A 22 0.40 -7.53 15.25
CA TRP A 22 -0.81 -7.04 14.60
C TRP A 22 -0.62 -5.62 14.13
N VAL A 23 -0.93 -5.39 12.86
CA VAL A 23 -0.85 -4.07 12.22
C VAL A 23 -2.02 -3.19 12.68
N GLN A 24 -1.78 -1.87 12.80
CA GLN A 24 -2.85 -0.90 13.09
C GLN A 24 -3.95 -0.95 12.01
N ILE A 25 -5.19 -0.61 12.37
CA ILE A 25 -6.31 -0.61 11.41
C ILE A 25 -6.06 0.35 10.25
N SER A 26 -5.49 1.53 10.51
CA SER A 26 -5.15 2.51 9.46
C SER A 26 -4.19 1.91 8.44
N ASP A 27 -3.12 1.29 8.92
CA ASP A 27 -2.11 0.64 8.09
C ASP A 27 -2.70 -0.57 7.35
N TYR A 28 -3.59 -1.33 7.98
CA TYR A 28 -4.27 -2.45 7.34
C TYR A 28 -5.15 -2.01 6.15
N ILE A 29 -5.87 -0.90 6.27
CA ILE A 29 -6.65 -0.30 5.18
C ILE A 29 -5.72 0.13 4.04
N GLU A 30 -4.59 0.77 4.35
CA GLU A 30 -3.58 1.13 3.36
C GLU A 30 -3.01 -0.10 2.66
N MET A 31 -2.71 -1.16 3.41
CA MET A 31 -2.23 -2.42 2.86
C MET A 31 -3.24 -3.05 1.89
N LEU A 32 -4.53 -3.03 2.21
CA LEU A 32 -5.57 -3.52 1.30
C LEU A 32 -5.59 -2.72 -0.01
N ALA A 33 -5.48 -1.40 0.08
CA ALA A 33 -5.39 -0.53 -1.10
C ALA A 33 -4.14 -0.85 -1.94
N MET A 34 -2.97 -1.03 -1.32
CA MET A 34 -1.74 -1.38 -2.03
C MET A 34 -1.84 -2.76 -2.71
N LYS A 35 -2.43 -3.75 -2.03
CA LYS A 35 -2.68 -5.08 -2.60
C LYS A 35 -3.62 -5.02 -3.79
N PHE A 36 -4.64 -4.16 -3.73
CA PHE A 36 -5.56 -3.93 -4.84
C PHE A 36 -4.82 -3.33 -6.06
N ILE A 37 -4.03 -2.28 -5.85
CA ILE A 37 -3.22 -1.66 -6.92
C ILE A 37 -2.27 -2.69 -7.53
N TYR A 38 -1.55 -3.48 -6.71
CA TYR A 38 -0.66 -4.52 -7.22
C TYR A 38 -1.40 -5.57 -8.07
N LYS A 39 -2.61 -5.98 -7.68
CA LYS A 39 -3.42 -6.91 -8.48
C LYS A 39 -3.83 -6.32 -9.83
N CYS A 40 -4.09 -5.02 -9.89
CA CYS A 40 -4.35 -4.32 -11.16
C CYS A 40 -3.10 -4.35 -12.07
N ILE A 41 -1.92 -4.09 -11.51
CA ILE A 41 -0.63 -4.14 -12.25
C ILE A 41 -0.39 -5.52 -12.87
N VAL A 42 -0.61 -6.59 -12.09
CA VAL A 42 -0.43 -7.98 -12.55
C VAL A 42 -1.59 -8.45 -13.45
N LYS A 43 -2.49 -7.54 -13.87
CA LYS A 43 -3.65 -7.81 -14.74
C LYS A 43 -4.56 -8.94 -14.24
N LYS A 44 -4.64 -9.10 -12.92
CA LYS A 44 -5.56 -10.06 -12.27
C LYS A 44 -6.92 -9.45 -11.95
N MET A 45 -7.12 -8.18 -12.29
CA MET A 45 -8.36 -7.43 -12.11
C MET A 45 -9.00 -7.12 -13.48
N PRO A 46 -10.31 -6.86 -13.53
CA PRO A 46 -10.99 -6.45 -14.76
C PRO A 46 -10.32 -5.26 -15.45
N ASN A 47 -10.42 -5.21 -16.79
CA ASN A 47 -9.73 -4.22 -17.62
C ASN A 47 -9.99 -2.77 -17.20
N TYR A 48 -11.23 -2.45 -16.79
CA TYR A 48 -11.61 -1.11 -16.34
C TYR A 48 -10.79 -0.59 -15.14
N CYS A 49 -10.25 -1.48 -14.31
CA CYS A 49 -9.36 -1.08 -13.22
C CYS A 49 -7.98 -0.68 -13.74
N ASN A 50 -7.49 -1.38 -14.76
CA ASN A 50 -6.15 -1.22 -15.31
C ASN A 50 -6.08 0.02 -16.21
N GLU A 51 -7.15 0.33 -16.94
CA GLU A 51 -7.29 1.53 -17.78
C GLU A 51 -7.14 2.84 -17.00
N ARG A 52 -7.42 2.82 -15.68
CA ARG A 52 -7.24 3.98 -14.79
C ARG A 52 -5.81 4.15 -14.30
N LEU A 53 -4.92 3.22 -14.62
CA LEU A 53 -3.52 3.26 -14.24
C LEU A 53 -2.71 3.71 -15.45
N THR A 54 -1.94 4.77 -15.27
CA THR A 54 -1.00 5.25 -16.29
C THR A 54 0.35 5.45 -15.62
N THR A 55 1.40 4.90 -16.21
CA THR A 55 2.78 5.04 -15.73
C THR A 55 3.53 6.12 -16.52
N PHE A 56 4.58 6.69 -15.93
CA PHE A 56 5.40 7.68 -16.65
C PHE A 56 6.05 7.11 -17.92
N GLN A 57 6.38 5.81 -17.92
CA GLN A 57 6.94 5.13 -19.09
C GLN A 57 5.98 5.08 -20.29
N GLU A 58 4.65 5.02 -20.05
CA GLU A 58 3.65 5.00 -21.12
C GLU A 58 3.47 6.36 -21.78
N VAL A 59 3.72 7.44 -21.04
CA VAL A 59 3.55 8.82 -21.53
C VAL A 59 4.86 9.38 -22.10
N HIS A 60 6.00 8.99 -21.53
CA HIS A 60 7.31 9.51 -21.90
C HIS A 60 8.36 8.40 -21.99
N ASN A 61 9.16 8.42 -23.07
CA ASN A 61 10.22 7.45 -23.32
C ASN A 61 11.54 7.74 -22.58
N TYR A 62 11.58 8.75 -21.70
CA TYR A 62 12.78 9.08 -20.95
C TYR A 62 13.07 8.03 -19.86
N GLY A 63 14.31 7.54 -19.80
CA GLY A 63 14.78 6.53 -18.84
C GLY A 63 14.94 7.06 -17.40
N THR A 64 13.94 7.75 -16.85
CA THR A 64 14.03 8.37 -15.54
C THR A 64 13.94 7.34 -14.40
N ARG A 65 14.50 7.68 -13.24
CA ARG A 65 14.48 6.83 -12.04
C ARG A 65 13.07 6.45 -11.55
N ASN A 66 12.06 7.21 -11.98
CA ASN A 66 10.65 7.11 -11.60
C ASN A 66 9.74 6.63 -12.74
N LYS A 67 10.29 6.10 -13.84
CA LYS A 67 9.50 5.67 -15.01
C LYS A 67 8.38 4.67 -14.68
N MET A 68 8.59 3.82 -13.66
CA MET A 68 7.62 2.82 -13.20
C MET A 68 6.62 3.37 -12.16
N ASN A 69 6.73 4.63 -11.77
CA ASN A 69 5.74 5.26 -10.89
C ASN A 69 4.49 5.61 -11.69
N PHE A 70 3.35 5.60 -11.01
CA PHE A 70 2.08 6.04 -11.57
C PHE A 70 2.03 7.56 -11.66
N ILE A 71 1.41 8.04 -12.73
CA ILE A 71 1.06 9.43 -12.87
C ILE A 71 -0.17 9.69 -12.01
N VAL A 72 -0.04 10.62 -11.06
CA VAL A 72 -1.16 11.05 -10.23
C VAL A 72 -1.41 12.52 -10.48
N GLY A 73 -2.56 12.84 -11.08
CA GLY A 73 -2.97 14.22 -11.30
C GLY A 73 -3.27 14.95 -9.99
N HIS A 74 -2.97 16.24 -9.95
CA HIS A 74 -3.28 17.09 -8.79
C HIS A 74 -4.79 17.17 -8.54
N ARG A 75 -5.19 17.19 -7.27
CA ARG A 75 -6.59 17.27 -6.82
C ARG A 75 -6.71 18.33 -5.74
N ASN A 76 -7.64 19.27 -5.91
CA ASN A 76 -7.83 20.39 -4.99
C ASN A 76 -8.74 20.05 -3.79
N LYS A 77 -9.58 19.01 -3.91
CA LYS A 77 -10.56 18.63 -2.88
C LYS A 77 -10.04 17.44 -2.08
N THR A 78 -10.17 17.49 -0.75
CA THR A 78 -9.79 16.40 0.16
C THR A 78 -10.53 15.10 -0.15
N THR A 79 -11.83 15.18 -0.47
CA THR A 79 -12.64 14.01 -0.86
C THR A 79 -12.07 13.29 -2.09
N THR A 80 -11.60 14.03 -3.09
CA THR A 80 -11.02 13.43 -4.30
C THR A 80 -9.58 12.98 -4.07
N GLN A 81 -8.84 13.64 -3.17
CA GLN A 81 -7.54 13.17 -2.72
C GLN A 81 -7.62 11.82 -1.99
N ASN A 82 -8.66 11.63 -1.17
CA ASN A 82 -8.91 10.39 -0.44
C ASN A 82 -9.51 9.27 -1.30
N SER A 83 -9.75 9.52 -2.60
CA SER A 83 -10.20 8.46 -3.51
C SER A 83 -9.13 7.37 -3.64
N LEU A 84 -9.57 6.13 -3.85
CA LEU A 84 -8.68 4.97 -3.95
C LEU A 84 -7.58 5.20 -4.99
N PHE A 85 -7.93 5.62 -6.21
CA PHE A 85 -6.94 5.82 -7.28
C PHE A 85 -6.04 7.04 -7.07
N HIS A 86 -6.43 8.05 -6.29
CA HIS A 86 -5.50 9.16 -6.02
C HIS A 86 -4.58 8.81 -4.84
N GLY A 87 -5.18 8.57 -3.67
CA GLY A 87 -4.43 8.33 -2.44
C GLY A 87 -3.61 7.05 -2.49
N ALA A 88 -4.16 5.96 -3.04
CA ALA A 88 -3.42 4.70 -3.10
C ALA A 88 -2.27 4.75 -4.11
N LEU A 89 -2.41 5.45 -5.24
CA LEU A 89 -1.31 5.56 -6.21
C LEU A 89 -0.15 6.41 -5.65
N LEU A 90 -0.45 7.49 -4.93
CA LEU A 90 0.59 8.27 -4.23
C LEU A 90 1.33 7.42 -3.21
N LYS A 91 0.58 6.70 -2.36
CA LYS A 91 1.17 5.79 -1.36
C LYS A 91 1.96 4.66 -2.02
N TYR A 92 1.45 4.08 -3.10
CA TYR A 92 2.16 3.03 -3.84
C TYR A 92 3.47 3.56 -4.42
N ASN A 93 3.47 4.75 -5.02
CA ASN A 93 4.68 5.38 -5.54
C ASN A 93 5.75 5.59 -4.47
N SER A 94 5.32 5.92 -3.24
CA SER A 94 6.21 6.10 -2.07
C SER A 94 6.80 4.80 -1.53
N LEU A 95 6.29 3.63 -1.93
CA LEU A 95 6.83 2.35 -1.47
C LEU A 95 8.28 2.15 -1.96
N PRO A 96 9.12 1.49 -1.15
CA PRO A 96 10.45 1.07 -1.56
C PRO A 96 10.42 0.22 -2.84
N LYS A 97 11.40 0.44 -3.73
CA LYS A 97 11.54 -0.32 -4.99
C LYS A 97 11.56 -1.83 -4.74
N LYS A 98 12.23 -2.29 -3.67
CA LYS A 98 12.26 -3.68 -3.23
C LYS A 98 10.86 -4.33 -3.12
N ILE A 99 9.87 -3.57 -2.64
CA ILE A 99 8.49 -4.06 -2.51
C ILE A 99 7.77 -3.98 -3.85
N LYS A 100 7.95 -2.90 -4.61
CA LYS A 100 7.30 -2.70 -5.92
C LYS A 100 7.75 -3.72 -6.97
N ASP A 101 9.02 -4.08 -6.97
CA ASP A 101 9.65 -4.98 -7.96
C ASP A 101 9.40 -6.48 -7.64
N CYS A 102 8.50 -6.79 -6.70
CA CYS A 102 8.11 -8.16 -6.42
C CYS A 102 7.37 -8.78 -7.61
N THR A 103 7.81 -9.96 -8.05
CA THR A 103 7.20 -10.70 -9.17
C THR A 103 5.95 -11.49 -8.78
N SER A 104 5.79 -11.82 -7.49
CA SER A 104 4.68 -12.62 -6.99
C SER A 104 3.88 -11.85 -5.95
N PHE A 105 2.55 -11.98 -6.01
CA PHE A 105 1.63 -11.45 -5.01
C PHE A 105 1.96 -11.95 -3.59
N LYS A 106 2.43 -13.20 -3.46
CA LYS A 106 2.80 -13.76 -2.15
C LYS A 106 4.02 -13.04 -1.56
N SER A 107 5.03 -12.78 -2.40
CA SER A 107 6.22 -12.02 -1.99
C SER A 107 5.87 -10.57 -1.66
N PHE A 108 5.07 -9.93 -2.52
CA PHE A 108 4.58 -8.57 -2.30
C PHE A 108 3.81 -8.46 -0.99
N ASN A 109 2.86 -9.36 -0.73
CA ASN A 109 2.04 -9.35 0.48
C ASN A 109 2.87 -9.50 1.76
N LYS A 110 3.88 -10.39 1.73
CA LYS A 110 4.79 -10.58 2.86
C LYS A 110 5.64 -9.32 3.10
N GLN A 111 6.32 -8.82 2.08
CA GLN A 111 7.19 -7.65 2.22
C GLN A 111 6.41 -6.38 2.59
N LEU A 112 5.19 -6.24 2.09
CA LEU A 112 4.31 -5.15 2.47
C LEU A 112 3.89 -5.26 3.94
N PHE A 113 3.54 -6.46 4.42
CA PHE A 113 3.22 -6.69 5.83
C PHE A 113 4.41 -6.36 6.73
N ASP A 114 5.61 -6.85 6.39
CA ASP A 114 6.83 -6.55 7.13
C ASP A 114 7.13 -5.04 7.15
N TYR A 115 6.88 -4.33 6.05
CA TYR A 115 7.05 -2.88 5.97
C TYR A 115 6.15 -2.11 6.94
N TYR A 116 4.85 -2.46 7.03
CA TYR A 116 3.93 -1.79 7.95
C TYR A 116 4.12 -2.23 9.40
N LEU A 117 4.52 -3.49 9.64
CA LEU A 117 4.81 -3.98 10.97
C LEU A 117 6.00 -3.24 11.60
N ASN A 118 7.05 -2.98 10.82
CA ASN A 118 8.25 -2.24 11.28
C ASN A 118 8.06 -0.72 11.39
N ARG A 119 6.88 -0.19 10.99
CA ARG A 119 6.56 1.24 11.06
C ARG A 119 5.90 1.63 12.40
N MET A 120 5.39 0.66 13.16
CA MET A 120 4.86 0.87 14.51
C MET A 120 5.99 1.23 15.48
#